data_AF-A0A2D6JUI5-F1
#
_entry.id   AF-A0A2D6JUI5-F1
#
_cell.length_a   1.000
_cell.length_b   1.000
_cell.length_c   1.000
_cell.angle_alpha   90.00
_cell.angle_beta   90.00
_cell.angle_gamma   90.00
#
_symmetry.space_group_name_H-M   'P 1'
#
loop_
_entity.id
_entity.type
_entity.pdbx_description
1 polymer ?
#
loop_
_entity_poly.entity_id
_entity_poly.type
_entity_poly.pdbx_seq_one_letter_code
_entity_poly.pdbx_strand_id
1 'polypeptide(L)' 'MKNSGLYSFGDDGGLWTLINGCYRRPSTVGEREGYCLERLKPAERPVYTPPASVEEAPLPAVV' A
#
# COMPACT_ATOMS: atom_id res chain seq x y z
N MET A 1 17.29 -1.66 5.45
CA MET A 1 16.05 -1.94 4.68
C MET A 1 14.87 -1.74 5.63
N LYS A 2 14.05 -0.70 5.45
CA LYS A 2 12.88 -0.42 6.30
C LYS A 2 11.75 -1.37 5.90
N ASN A 3 11.68 -2.55 6.51
CA ASN A 3 10.50 -3.42 6.42
C ASN A 3 9.88 -3.54 7.81
N SER A 4 9.19 -2.49 8.24
CA SER A 4 8.36 -2.49 9.46
C SER A 4 7.01 -3.19 9.20
N GLY A 5 6.95 -4.11 8.25
CA GLY A 5 5.73 -4.77 7.79
C GLY A 5 5.60 -6.18 8.40
N LEU A 6 4.37 -6.54 8.75
CA LEU A 6 3.98 -7.88 9.25
C LEU A 6 4.31 -9.02 8.27
N TYR A 7 4.58 -8.70 7.01
CA TYR A 7 4.85 -9.65 5.94
C TYR A 7 6.05 -9.22 5.09
N SER A 8 6.82 -10.18 4.58
CA SER A 8 7.97 -9.97 3.70
C SER A 8 8.16 -11.17 2.77
N PHE A 9 8.84 -10.97 1.64
CA PHE A 9 9.25 -12.07 0.76
C PHE A 9 10.74 -12.32 0.92
N GLY A 10 11.13 -13.59 1.05
CA GLY A 10 12.53 -14.00 1.05
C GLY A 10 13.09 -14.07 -0.37
N ASP A 11 14.41 -14.21 -0.51
CA ASP A 11 15.08 -14.44 -1.80
C ASP A 11 14.59 -15.70 -2.53
N ASP A 12 14.03 -16.66 -1.79
CA ASP A 12 13.41 -17.86 -2.35
C ASP A 12 12.02 -17.61 -2.97
N GLY A 13 11.51 -16.38 -2.91
CA GLY A 13 10.17 -16.01 -3.34
C GLY A 13 9.06 -16.43 -2.36
N GLY A 14 9.41 -17.13 -1.28
CA GLY A 14 8.47 -17.53 -0.23
C GLY A 14 8.02 -16.35 0.63
N LEU A 15 6.76 -16.40 1.06
CA LEU A 15 6.18 -15.46 2.02
C LEU A 15 6.70 -15.77 3.44
N TRP A 16 7.15 -14.73 4.12
CA TRP A 16 7.53 -14.71 5.53
C TRP A 16 6.61 -13.76 6.29
N THR A 17 6.24 -14.14 7.51
CA THR A 17 5.37 -13.35 8.38
C THR A 17 6.00 -13.15 9.75
N LEU A 18 5.82 -11.96 10.32
CA LEU A 18 6.29 -11.60 11.64
C LEU A 18 5.28 -12.07 12.68
N ILE A 19 5.61 -13.12 13.41
CA ILE A 19 4.77 -13.69 14.46
C ILE A 19 5.56 -13.70 15.76
N ASN A 20 5.01 -13.07 16.80
CA ASN A 20 5.66 -12.94 18.10
C ASN A 20 7.09 -12.35 18.01
N GLY A 21 7.31 -11.42 17.07
CA GLY A 21 8.63 -10.80 16.86
C GLY A 21 9.62 -11.63 16.05
N CYS A 22 9.24 -12.84 15.61
CA CYS A 22 10.07 -13.70 14.78
C CYS A 22 9.49 -13.81 13.36
N TYR A 23 10.33 -13.61 12.35
CA TYR A 23 9.96 -13.93 10.97
C TYR A 23 10.02 -15.44 10.76
N ARG A 24 8.89 -16.01 10.35
CA ARG A 24 8.80 -17.43 9.96
C ARG A 24 7.93 -17.59 8.72
N ARG A 25 8.04 -18.75 8.08
CA ARG A 25 7.09 -19.13 7.03
C ARG A 25 5.72 -19.40 7.65
N PRO A 26 4.63 -18.91 7.05
CA PRO A 26 3.28 -19.20 7.51
C PRO A 26 2.98 -20.70 7.30
N SER A 27 2.66 -21.37 8.41
CA SER A 27 2.46 -22.82 8.45
C SER A 27 0.98 -23.21 8.34
N THR A 28 0.08 -22.26 8.58
CA THR A 28 -1.37 -22.46 8.52
C THR A 28 -2.00 -21.67 7.38
N VAL A 29 -3.19 -22.10 6.95
CA VAL A 29 -3.97 -21.40 5.92
C VAL A 29 -4.34 -20.00 6.41
N GLY A 30 -4.78 -19.85 7.66
CA GLY A 30 -5.14 -18.54 8.23
C GLY A 30 -3.99 -17.52 8.24
N GLU A 31 -2.75 -17.96 8.49
CA GLU A 31 -1.57 -17.07 8.41
C GLU A 31 -1.29 -16.59 6.98
N ARG A 32 -1.57 -17.43 5.96
CA ARG A 32 -1.44 -17.07 4.54
C ARG A 32 -2.58 -16.17 4.09
N GLU A 33 -3.80 -16.46 4.54
CA GLU A 33 -4.98 -15.63 4.27
C GLU A 33 -4.83 -14.24 4.87
N GLY A 34 -4.21 -14.12 6.04
CA GLY A 34 -3.90 -12.82 6.66
C GLY A 34 -3.12 -11.89 5.73
N TYR A 35 -2.12 -12.41 5.00
CA TYR A 35 -1.39 -11.63 4.01
C TYR A 35 -2.30 -11.15 2.87
N CYS A 36 -3.14 -12.04 2.33
CA CYS A 36 -4.08 -11.69 1.27
C CYS A 36 -5.06 -10.62 1.75
N LEU A 37 -5.61 -10.77 2.94
CA LEU A 37 -6.56 -9.81 3.52
C LEU A 37 -5.92 -8.45 3.81
N GLU A 38 -4.68 -8.39 4.32
CA GLU A 38 -3.98 -7.11 4.51
C GLU A 38 -3.66 -6.40 3.19
N ARG A 39 -3.38 -7.15 2.13
CA ARG A 39 -3.17 -6.61 0.77
C ARG A 39 -4.48 -6.23 0.07
N LEU A 40 -5.58 -6.90 0.42
CA LEU A 40 -6.92 -6.66 -0.11
C LEU A 40 -7.67 -5.57 0.66
N LYS A 41 -7.26 -5.24 1.90
CA LYS A 41 -7.65 -3.97 2.50
C LYS A 41 -7.29 -2.91 1.47
N PRO A 42 -8.25 -2.08 1.02
CA PRO A 42 -7.94 -1.03 0.08
C PRO A 42 -6.86 -0.20 0.78
N ALA A 43 -5.62 -0.31 0.32
CA ALA A 43 -4.65 0.74 0.50
C ALA A 43 -5.44 1.98 0.08
N GLU A 44 -5.77 2.84 1.04
CA GLU A 44 -6.51 4.07 0.79
C GLU A 44 -5.83 4.69 -0.42
N ARG A 45 -6.44 4.52 -1.59
CA ARG A 45 -5.85 5.04 -2.81
C ARG A 45 -5.72 6.51 -2.48
N PRO A 46 -4.55 7.15 -2.65
CA PRO A 46 -4.50 8.59 -2.51
C PRO A 46 -5.58 9.09 -3.47
N VAL A 47 -6.66 9.59 -2.89
CA VAL A 47 -7.74 10.20 -3.65
C VAL A 47 -7.04 11.37 -4.26
N TYR A 48 -6.67 11.24 -5.53
CA TYR A 48 -6.19 12.36 -6.29
C TYR A 48 -7.40 13.29 -6.39
N THR A 49 -7.49 14.23 -5.46
CA THR A 49 -8.31 15.42 -5.61
C THR A 49 -7.64 16.22 -6.72
N PRO A 50 -8.21 16.29 -7.93
CA PRO A 50 -7.69 17.23 -8.92
C PRO A 50 -7.67 18.62 -8.27
N PRO A 51 -6.61 19.42 -8.46
CA PRO A 51 -6.61 20.78 -7.99
C PRO A 51 -7.88 21.45 -8.52
N ALA A 52 -8.63 22.08 -7.62
CA ALA A 52 -9.85 22.79 -7.96
C ALA A 52 -9.55 23.64 -9.21
N SER A 53 -10.37 23.45 -10.24
CA SER A 53 -10.28 24.16 -11.51
C SER A 53 -10.08 25.64 -11.19
N VAL A 54 -8.87 26.15 -11.44
CA VAL A 54 -8.65 27.58 -11.33
C VAL A 54 -9.56 28.20 -12.38
N GLU A 55 -10.57 28.92 -11.88
CA GLU A 55 -11.43 29.76 -12.67
C GLU A 55 -10.54 30.58 -13.61
N GLU A 56 -10.73 30.39 -14.91
CA GLU A 56 -10.00 31.10 -15.94
C GLU A 56 -10.31 32.58 -15.78
N ALA A 57 -9.42 33.32 -15.12
CA ALA A 57 -9.50 34.76 -15.04
C ALA A 57 -9.51 35.30 -16.49
N PRO A 58 -10.43 36.21 -16.84
CA PRO A 58 -10.53 36.70 -18.21
C PRO A 58 -9.22 37.38 -18.61
N LEU A 59 -8.65 36.96 -19.73
CA LEU A 59 -7.43 37.53 -20.30
C LEU A 59 -7.62 39.05 -20.52
N PRO A 60 -6.62 39.90 -20.22
CA PRO A 60 -6.74 41.33 -20.45
C PRO A 60 -6.86 41.60 -21.95
N ALA A 61 -7.86 42.41 -22.32
CA ALA A 61 -8.03 42.91 -23.67
C ALA A 61 -6.79 43.71 -24.10
N VAL A 62 -6.11 43.25 -25.15
CA VAL A 62 -5.07 44.01 -25.84
C VAL A 62 -5.76 45.16 -26.58
N VAL A 63 -5.38 46.39 -26.25
CA VAL A 63 -5.69 47.63 -26.99
C VAL A 63 -4.66 47.84 -28.08
#